data_AF-A0A9D2LQI4-F1
#
_entry.id   AF-A0A9D2LQI4-F1
#
_cell.length_a   1.000
_cell.length_b   1.000
_cell.length_c   1.000
_cell.angle_alpha   90.00
_cell.angle_beta   90.00
_cell.angle_gamma   90.00
#
_symmetry.space_group_name_H-M   'P 1'
#
loop_
_entity.id
_entity.type
_entity.pdbx_description
1 polymer ?
#
loop_
_entity_poly.entity_id
_entity_poly.type
_entity_poly.pdbx_seq_one_letter_code
_entity_poly.pdbx_strand_id
1 'polypeptide(L)' 'MNYAAQLLSQRDTLNLSIGDIASMCGYYDPRYFSRIFKKIFGISPSAYPPSC' A
#
# COMPACT_ATOMS: atom_id res chain seq x y z
N MET A 1 5.11 -4.88 -6.79
CA MET A 1 4.60 -5.02 -5.40
C MET A 1 5.62 -4.61 -4.35
N ASN A 2 6.92 -4.82 -4.56
CA ASN A 2 7.96 -4.28 -3.66
C ASN A 2 7.91 -2.75 -3.52
N TYR A 3 7.61 -2.03 -4.61
CA TYR A 3 7.42 -0.57 -4.57
C TYR A 3 6.27 -0.12 -3.66
N ALA A 4 5.17 -0.90 -3.61
CA ALA A 4 4.02 -0.61 -2.76
C ALA A 4 4.38 -0.70 -1.27
N ALA A 5 5.21 -1.68 -0.89
CA ALA A 5 5.69 -1.81 0.49
C ALA A 5 6.59 -0.63 0.90
N GLN A 6 7.46 -0.14 0.01
CA GLN A 6 8.25 1.07 0.27
C GLN A 6 7.36 2.29 0.49
N LEU A 7 6.37 2.51 -0.36
CA LEU A 7 5.43 3.63 -0.22
C LEU A 7 4.59 3.51 1.06
N LEU A 8 4.19 2.30 1.45
CA LEU A 8 3.47 2.06 2.70
C LEU A 8 4.31 2.37 3.95
N SER A 9 5.62 2.07 3.92
CA SER A 9 6.54 2.45 4.99
C SER A 9 6.68 3.97 5.14
N GLN A 10 6.61 4.72 4.02
CA GLN A 10 6.76 6.18 4.02
C GLN A 10 5.42 6.92 4.03
N ARG A 11 4.29 6.22 4.09
CA ARG A 11 2.96 6.85 3.96
C ARG A 11 2.66 7.85 5.07
N ASP A 12 3.26 7.67 6.25
CA ASP A 12 3.08 8.55 7.40
C ASP A 12 3.80 9.89 7.21
N THR A 13 5.01 9.87 6.66
CA THR A 13 5.77 11.10 6.37
C THR A 13 5.21 11.86 5.18
N LEU A 14 4.64 11.17 4.20
CA LEU A 14 4.04 11.75 3.00
C LEU A 14 2.51 11.96 3.11
N ASN A 15 1.88 11.57 4.23
CA ASN A 15 0.42 11.56 4.41
C ASN A 15 -0.35 10.92 3.24
N LEU A 16 0.17 9.82 2.70
CA LEU A 16 -0.43 9.14 1.54
C LEU A 16 -1.53 8.19 1.97
N SER A 17 -2.67 8.27 1.28
CA SER A 17 -3.73 7.29 1.45
C SER A 17 -3.42 6.00 0.68
N ILE A 18 -4.09 4.91 1.04
CA ILE A 18 -4.01 3.64 0.30
C ILE A 18 -4.42 3.84 -1.17
N GLY A 19 -5.32 4.80 -1.43
CA GLY A 19 -5.70 5.23 -2.78
C GLY A 19 -4.53 5.82 -3.56
N ASP A 20 -3.78 6.74 -2.97
CA ASP A 20 -2.61 7.35 -3.61
C ASP A 20 -1.53 6.31 -3.91
N ILE A 21 -1.26 5.42 -2.96
CA ILE A 21 -0.29 4.34 -3.12
C ILE A 21 -0.71 3.38 -4.23
N ALA A 22 -2.00 3.06 -4.32
CA ALA A 22 -2.54 2.23 -5.41
C ALA A 22 -2.31 2.92 -6.76
N SER A 23 -2.67 4.20 -6.88
CA SER A 23 -2.46 5.01 -8.10
C SER A 23 -0.98 5.09 -8.48
N MET A 24 -0.08 5.34 -7.52
CA MET A 24 1.37 5.39 -7.72
C MET A 24 1.94 4.04 -8.17
N CYS A 25 1.36 2.94 -7.72
CA CYS A 25 1.75 1.60 -8.14
C CYS A 25 1.14 1.19 -9.50
N GLY A 26 0.36 2.06 -10.15
CA GLY A 26 -0.29 1.78 -11.42
C GLY A 26 -1.62 1.03 -11.29
N TYR A 27 -2.24 1.02 -10.10
CA TYR A 27 -3.57 0.45 -9.88
C TYR A 27 -4.62 1.55 -9.86
N TYR A 28 -5.58 1.46 -10.77
CA TYR A 28 -6.73 2.36 -10.82
C TYR A 28 -7.69 2.13 -9.64
N ASP A 29 -7.80 0.86 -9.20
CA ASP A 29 -8.74 0.45 -8.15
C ASP A 29 -8.03 0.15 -6.81
N PRO A 30 -8.23 0.97 -5.76
CA PRO A 30 -7.61 0.73 -4.45
C PRO A 30 -8.15 -0.52 -3.76
N ARG A 31 -9.39 -0.93 -4.07
CA ARG A 31 -9.98 -2.18 -3.59
C ARG A 31 -9.27 -3.39 -4.19
N TYR A 32 -8.92 -3.31 -5.47
CA TYR A 32 -8.15 -4.36 -6.15
C TYR A 32 -6.73 -4.43 -5.59
N PHE A 33 -6.06 -3.28 -5.45
CA PHE A 33 -4.75 -3.19 -4.81
C PHE A 33 -4.75 -3.85 -3.43
N SER A 34 -5.75 -3.56 -2.59
CA SER A 34 -5.85 -4.15 -1.24
C SER A 34 -5.97 -5.67 -1.25
N ARG A 35 -6.74 -6.25 -2.19
CA ARG A 35 -6.85 -7.72 -2.34
C ARG A 35 -5.53 -8.34 -2.78
N ILE A 36 -4.86 -7.76 -3.76
CA ILE A 36 -3.59 -8.30 -4.27
C ILE A 36 -2.48 -8.12 -3.22
N PHE A 37 -2.43 -6.98 -2.54
CA PHE A 37 -1.44 -6.69 -1.51
C PHE A 37 -1.55 -7.69 -0.36
N LYS A 38 -2.78 -7.93 0.12
CA LYS A 38 -3.05 -8.97 1.12
C LYS A 38 -2.71 -10.38 0.63
N LYS A 39 -2.93 -10.69 -0.65
CA LYS A 39 -2.56 -11.99 -1.23
C LYS A 39 -1.04 -12.21 -1.29
N ILE A 40 -0.27 -11.14 -1.45
CA ILE A 40 1.20 -11.21 -1.61
C ILE A 40 1.92 -11.10 -0.25
N PHE A 41 1.54 -10.14 0.59
CA PHE A 41 2.17 -9.88 1.89
C PHE A 41 1.47 -10.60 3.04
N GLY A 42 0.29 -11.19 2.84
CA GLY A 42 -0.52 -11.80 3.89
C GLY A 42 -1.28 -10.81 4.78
N ILE A 43 -0.90 -9.52 4.73
CA ILE A 43 -1.45 -8.45 5.56
C ILE A 43 -2.11 -7.37 4.71
N SER A 44 -3.15 -6.73 5.24
CA SER A 44 -3.83 -5.62 4.57
C SER A 44 -2.90 -4.40 4.50
N PRO A 45 -2.90 -3.61 3.41
CA PRO A 45 -2.05 -2.41 3.31
C PRO A 45 -2.35 -1.38 4.41
N SER A 46 -3.60 -1.32 4.88
CA SER A 46 -3.97 -0.46 6.02
C SER A 46 -3.35 -0.89 7.35
N ALA A 47 -3.11 -2.20 7.50
CA ALA A 47 -2.54 -2.82 8.70
C ALA A 47 -1.02 -3.00 8.58
N TYR A 48 -0.42 -2.55 7.47
CA TYR A 48 1.03 -2.51 7.31
C TYR A 48 1.57 -1.49 8.34
N PRO A 49 2.41 -1.93 9.30
CA PRO A 49 2.96 -1.01 10.28
C PRO A 49 3.80 0.05 9.55
N PRO A 50 3.63 1.35 9.85
CA PRO A 50 4.71 2.29 9.58
C PRO A 50 5.90 1.73 10.35
N SER A 51 6.94 1.35 9.62
CA SER A 51 8.08 0.63 10.18
C SER A 51 8.58 1.31 11.45
N CYS A 52 8.86 0.49 12.47
CA CYS A 52 9.62 0.87 13.66
C CYS A 52 10.86 1.69 13.33
#